data_AF-W2TRL9-F1
#
_entry.id   AF-W2TRL9-F1
#
_cell.length_a   1.000
_cell.length_b   1.000
_cell.length_c   1.000
_cell.angle_alpha   90.00
_cell.angle_beta   90.00
_cell.angle_gamma   90.00
#
_symmetry.space_group_name_H-M   'P 1'
#
loop_
_entity.id
_entity.type
_entity.pdbx_description
1 polymer ?
#
loop_
_entity_poly.entity_id
_entity_poly.type
_entity_poly.pdbx_seq_one_letter_code
_entity_poly.pdbx_strand_id
1 'polypeptide(L)'
;MKKTGQLDVYEYAKTLVNSRPHLIDSVDQYQFIYEALAEAVMCNVQPIQMHQLKDRSSMYKAKKNRELMESQDNHENKLLLNLTHPLRIGDCAGGHRLENRGKNRDVMVVPPDHARPYLQTLHGESKDYTYINAVEVDGFTRKAEFIVTEWPKHSTIDSFWTLIYDHSCHTVVNLSNQGNPRHYPTFIHNKGKASYGPFIVEVLNYHQYPAMTSHMVKVMKRVRQSFRLKPQYRGRLHGMGADMDSRSSTPTPVSSSSQGTTRLPPPRRRRLSRSADILQYQDPFKEKGAADIKRLLNIRREKNDLQKETTKQIQKLTFMISDIMSSGSSNQQIDTEVRVCCVIQVRMWPIENKVPLSTTGLMDVIKMARSWRRRAPDRPETKPTIVMSHNGVSRVGVYIGANICIDQMDTDHEVDVFHAVKMMRINRPQLIDMKDEYKYLYDVMLHWYMTNPEYRIYDKEDTVEEDGSRPSSVRQSLRDKDRWLRGQNSVRKEPRKSADNN
;
A
#
# COMPACT_ATOMS: atom_id res chain seq x y z
N MET A 1 2.36 -34.71 -10.39
CA MET A 1 3.11 -33.48 -10.74
C MET A 1 4.54 -33.52 -10.22
N LYS A 2 4.89 -32.96 -9.04
CA LYS A 2 6.29 -32.81 -8.57
C LYS A 2 7.17 -34.08 -8.63
N LYS A 3 6.59 -35.27 -8.40
CA LYS A 3 7.32 -36.58 -8.48
C LYS A 3 7.28 -37.26 -9.85
N THR A 4 6.29 -36.95 -10.69
CA THR A 4 5.91 -37.78 -11.85
C THR A 4 5.85 -37.03 -13.18
N GLY A 5 5.95 -35.70 -13.18
CA GLY A 5 5.69 -34.85 -14.35
C GLY A 5 4.21 -34.78 -14.80
N GLN A 6 3.37 -35.73 -14.36
CA GLN A 6 2.00 -35.92 -14.86
C GLN A 6 0.92 -35.38 -13.90
N LEU A 7 -0.27 -35.11 -14.44
CA LEU A 7 -1.49 -34.76 -13.73
C LEU A 7 -2.63 -35.68 -14.19
N ASP A 8 -3.33 -36.28 -13.25
CA ASP A 8 -4.53 -37.10 -13.49
C ASP A 8 -5.62 -36.66 -12.51
N VAL A 9 -6.26 -35.53 -12.80
CA VAL A 9 -7.27 -34.95 -11.91
C VAL A 9 -8.49 -35.87 -11.80
N TYR A 10 -8.81 -36.60 -12.88
CA TYR A 10 -9.96 -37.48 -12.95
C TYR A 10 -9.83 -38.67 -12.00
N GLU A 11 -8.76 -39.45 -12.07
CA GLU A 11 -8.64 -40.66 -11.24
C GLU A 11 -8.45 -40.31 -9.75
N TYR A 12 -7.80 -39.18 -9.44
CA TYR A 12 -7.74 -38.65 -8.07
C TYR A 12 -9.11 -38.16 -7.57
N ALA A 13 -9.88 -37.42 -8.38
CA ALA A 13 -11.22 -36.99 -8.01
C ALA A 13 -12.18 -38.17 -7.79
N LYS A 14 -12.13 -39.17 -8.68
CA LYS A 14 -12.85 -40.44 -8.54
C LYS A 14 -12.46 -41.17 -7.25
N THR A 15 -11.17 -41.27 -6.92
CA THR A 15 -10.68 -41.86 -5.67
C THR A 15 -11.22 -41.12 -4.44
N LEU A 16 -11.21 -39.77 -4.47
CA LEU A 16 -11.73 -38.93 -3.40
C LEU A 16 -13.25 -39.09 -3.21
N VAL A 17 -14.04 -39.05 -4.27
CA VAL A 17 -15.50 -39.20 -4.23
C VAL A 17 -15.91 -40.61 -3.80
N ASN A 18 -15.18 -41.65 -4.24
CA ASN A 18 -15.38 -43.02 -3.76
C ASN A 18 -15.06 -43.18 -2.25
N SER A 19 -14.08 -42.43 -1.74
CA SER A 19 -13.72 -42.44 -0.32
C SER A 19 -14.70 -41.65 0.55
N ARG A 20 -15.25 -40.56 0.00
CA ARG A 20 -16.28 -39.74 0.65
C ARG A 20 -17.18 -39.11 -0.42
N PRO A 21 -18.43 -39.58 -0.57
CA PRO A 21 -19.41 -38.98 -1.47
C PRO A 21 -19.56 -37.47 -1.22
N HIS A 22 -19.79 -36.72 -2.29
CA HIS A 22 -19.91 -35.25 -2.29
C HIS A 22 -18.66 -34.48 -1.81
N LEU A 23 -17.45 -35.04 -1.89
CA LEU A 23 -16.22 -34.27 -1.61
C LEU A 23 -15.87 -33.25 -2.72
N ILE A 24 -16.30 -33.52 -3.95
CA ILE A 24 -16.33 -32.58 -5.08
C ILE A 24 -17.76 -32.65 -5.59
N ASP A 25 -18.56 -31.61 -5.36
CA ASP A 25 -20.01 -31.64 -5.54
C ASP A 25 -20.53 -30.81 -6.73
N SER A 26 -19.66 -29.98 -7.35
CA SER A 26 -20.02 -29.15 -8.50
C SER A 26 -18.99 -29.20 -9.64
N VAL A 27 -19.46 -28.88 -10.85
CA VAL A 27 -18.60 -28.70 -12.03
C VAL A 27 -17.61 -27.55 -11.80
N ASP A 28 -18.04 -26.47 -11.14
CA ASP A 28 -17.20 -25.30 -10.84
C ASP A 28 -16.03 -25.67 -9.92
N GLN A 29 -16.25 -26.51 -8.90
CA GLN A 29 -15.17 -27.03 -8.04
C GLN A 29 -14.20 -27.90 -8.84
N TYR A 30 -14.71 -28.77 -9.71
CA TYR A 30 -13.89 -29.64 -10.54
C TYR A 30 -13.04 -28.82 -11.53
N GLN A 31 -13.63 -27.80 -12.15
CA GLN A 31 -12.92 -26.85 -13.01
C GLN A 31 -11.87 -26.05 -12.22
N PHE A 32 -12.19 -25.56 -11.03
CA PHE A 32 -11.26 -24.84 -10.17
C PHE A 32 -10.01 -25.68 -9.80
N ILE A 33 -10.14 -27.00 -9.65
CA ILE A 33 -8.97 -27.89 -9.45
C ILE A 33 -8.04 -27.84 -10.67
N TYR A 34 -8.57 -27.87 -11.90
CA TYR A 34 -7.76 -27.71 -13.11
C TYR A 34 -7.14 -26.32 -13.21
N GLU A 35 -7.87 -25.26 -12.87
CA GLU A 35 -7.37 -23.88 -12.88
C GLU A 35 -6.22 -23.70 -11.87
N ALA A 36 -6.38 -24.17 -10.63
CA ALA A 36 -5.35 -24.12 -9.60
C ALA A 36 -4.09 -24.93 -9.97
N LEU A 37 -4.26 -26.10 -10.62
CA LEU A 37 -3.14 -26.91 -11.09
C LEU A 37 -2.45 -26.29 -12.31
N ALA A 38 -3.20 -25.73 -13.25
CA ALA A 38 -2.66 -25.01 -14.40
C ALA A 38 -1.87 -23.78 -13.93
N GLU A 39 -2.41 -23.01 -12.98
CA GLU A 39 -1.70 -21.93 -12.31
C GLU A 39 -0.39 -22.42 -11.67
N ALA A 40 -0.42 -23.49 -10.87
CA ALA A 40 0.78 -24.00 -10.22
C ALA A 40 1.88 -24.45 -11.22
N VAL A 41 1.49 -25.01 -12.37
CA VAL A 41 2.40 -25.36 -13.48
C VAL A 41 2.93 -24.11 -14.20
N MET A 42 2.06 -23.14 -14.48
CA MET A 42 2.42 -21.91 -15.21
C MET A 42 3.29 -20.97 -14.39
N CYS A 43 3.01 -20.82 -13.09
CA CYS A 43 3.81 -19.99 -12.20
C CYS A 43 5.21 -20.57 -12.08
N ASN A 44 5.35 -21.73 -11.41
CA ASN A 44 6.60 -22.43 -11.10
C ASN A 44 7.82 -21.56 -10.65
N VAL A 45 7.59 -20.28 -10.31
CA VAL A 45 8.60 -19.39 -9.73
C VAL A 45 8.93 -19.95 -8.36
N GLN A 46 10.21 -20.31 -8.17
CA GLN A 46 10.70 -20.74 -6.87
C GLN A 46 11.13 -19.51 -6.07
N PRO A 47 10.76 -19.41 -4.78
CA PRO A 47 11.32 -18.42 -3.88
C PRO A 47 12.85 -18.46 -3.87
N ILE A 48 13.46 -17.29 -3.71
CA ILE A 48 14.90 -17.11 -3.75
C ILE A 48 15.42 -17.06 -2.32
N GLN A 49 16.28 -18.01 -1.97
CA GLN A 49 16.91 -18.05 -0.65
C GLN A 49 17.76 -16.80 -0.44
N MET A 50 17.69 -16.15 0.73
CA MET A 50 18.25 -14.79 0.92
C MET A 50 19.73 -14.65 0.50
N HIS A 51 20.56 -15.66 0.74
CA HIS A 51 21.98 -15.66 0.33
C HIS A 51 22.18 -15.54 -1.19
N GLN A 52 21.25 -16.09 -1.99
CA GLN A 52 21.29 -16.09 -3.45
C GLN A 52 20.89 -14.74 -4.08
N LEU A 53 20.40 -13.77 -3.30
CA LEU A 53 20.08 -12.42 -3.79
C LEU A 53 21.31 -11.72 -4.39
N LYS A 54 22.50 -11.99 -3.83
CA LYS A 54 23.80 -11.51 -4.35
C LYS A 54 24.06 -12.06 -5.74
N ASP A 55 23.79 -13.35 -5.95
CA ASP A 55 23.99 -14.05 -7.23
C ASP A 55 23.01 -13.55 -8.29
N ARG A 56 21.72 -13.45 -7.98
CA ARG A 56 20.70 -12.88 -8.90
C ARG A 56 21.08 -11.48 -9.35
N SER A 57 21.48 -10.59 -8.43
CA SER A 57 21.92 -9.23 -8.78
C SER A 57 23.17 -9.25 -9.67
N SER A 58 24.08 -10.20 -9.46
CA SER A 58 25.26 -10.37 -10.30
C SER A 58 24.95 -10.76 -11.75
N MET A 59 23.82 -11.44 -12.01
CA MET A 59 23.43 -11.89 -13.36
C MET A 59 23.24 -10.73 -14.34
N TYR A 60 22.88 -9.53 -13.88
CA TYR A 60 22.76 -8.35 -14.74
C TYR A 60 24.10 -7.79 -15.26
N LYS A 61 25.25 -8.24 -14.73
CA LYS A 61 26.58 -7.77 -15.13
C LYS A 61 27.03 -8.32 -16.49
N ALA A 62 26.81 -9.60 -16.76
CA ALA A 62 27.24 -10.26 -17.99
C ALA A 62 26.13 -10.19 -19.05
N LYS A 63 26.45 -9.76 -20.29
CA LYS A 63 25.45 -9.53 -21.35
C LYS A 63 24.49 -10.71 -21.55
N LYS A 64 25.02 -11.94 -21.70
CA LYS A 64 24.24 -13.17 -21.89
C LYS A 64 23.29 -13.44 -20.71
N ASN A 65 23.76 -13.22 -19.48
CA ASN A 65 22.96 -13.45 -18.27
C ASN A 65 21.90 -12.36 -18.09
N ARG A 66 22.19 -11.11 -18.47
CA ARG A 66 21.21 -10.02 -18.53
C ARG A 66 20.07 -10.30 -19.51
N GLU A 67 20.38 -10.81 -20.70
CA GLU A 67 19.36 -11.19 -21.70
C GLU A 67 18.46 -12.33 -21.17
N LEU A 68 19.02 -13.30 -20.46
CA LEU A 68 18.25 -14.35 -19.76
C LEU A 68 17.35 -13.77 -18.66
N MET A 69 17.90 -12.93 -17.77
CA MET A 69 17.15 -12.24 -16.71
C MET A 69 16.00 -11.41 -17.29
N GLU A 70 16.26 -10.64 -18.34
CA GLU A 70 15.24 -9.82 -18.97
C GLU A 70 14.13 -10.65 -19.61
N SER A 71 14.44 -11.85 -20.12
CA SER A 71 13.46 -12.82 -20.60
C SER A 71 12.62 -13.40 -19.46
N GLN A 72 13.25 -13.75 -18.32
CA GLN A 72 12.56 -14.22 -17.11
C GLN A 72 11.60 -13.17 -16.55
N ASP A 73 12.08 -11.93 -16.32
CA ASP A 73 11.24 -10.82 -15.88
C ASP A 73 10.04 -10.58 -16.82
N ASN A 74 10.26 -10.71 -18.15
CA ASN A 74 9.21 -10.54 -19.16
C ASN A 74 8.18 -11.68 -19.12
N HIS A 75 8.61 -12.91 -18.80
CA HIS A 75 7.74 -14.06 -18.62
C HIS A 75 6.92 -13.93 -17.34
N GLU A 76 7.57 -13.62 -16.21
CA GLU A 76 6.94 -13.31 -14.93
C GLU A 76 5.88 -12.20 -15.07
N ASN A 77 6.18 -11.10 -15.77
CA ASN A 77 5.20 -10.04 -16.01
C ASN A 77 3.99 -10.48 -16.86
N LYS A 78 4.21 -11.34 -17.88
CA LYS A 78 3.09 -11.93 -18.66
C LYS A 78 2.22 -12.83 -17.81
N LEU A 79 2.82 -13.65 -16.94
CA LEU A 79 2.09 -14.48 -15.99
C LEU A 79 1.29 -13.62 -15.00
N LEU A 80 1.87 -12.56 -14.44
CA LEU A 80 1.13 -11.63 -13.58
C LEU A 80 -0.11 -11.04 -14.27
N LEU A 81 0.02 -10.59 -15.53
CA LEU A 81 -1.10 -10.06 -16.30
C LEU A 81 -2.19 -11.10 -16.59
N ASN A 82 -1.80 -12.36 -16.81
CA ASN A 82 -2.75 -13.46 -17.00
C ASN A 82 -3.47 -13.87 -15.71
N LEU A 83 -2.80 -13.77 -14.56
CA LEU A 83 -3.29 -14.23 -13.26
C LEU A 83 -3.96 -13.13 -12.41
N THR A 84 -3.83 -11.87 -12.82
CA THR A 84 -4.42 -10.71 -12.12
C THR A 84 -5.27 -9.92 -13.10
N HIS A 85 -6.45 -10.47 -13.37
CA HIS A 85 -7.37 -9.92 -14.37
C HIS A 85 -7.77 -8.46 -14.06
N PRO A 86 -7.93 -7.60 -15.07
CA PRO A 86 -8.49 -6.27 -14.88
C PRO A 86 -9.90 -6.34 -14.27
N LEU A 87 -10.15 -5.48 -13.28
CA LEU A 87 -11.47 -5.34 -12.67
C LEU A 87 -12.49 -4.85 -13.72
N ARG A 88 -13.67 -5.47 -13.74
CA ARG A 88 -14.78 -5.07 -14.62
C ARG A 88 -15.55 -3.93 -13.97
N ILE A 89 -16.29 -3.16 -14.77
CA ILE A 89 -17.14 -2.06 -14.29
C ILE A 89 -18.14 -2.55 -13.21
N GLY A 90 -18.64 -3.78 -13.33
CA GLY A 90 -19.53 -4.40 -12.35
C GLY A 90 -18.86 -4.73 -11.01
N ASP A 91 -17.55 -5.03 -11.02
CA ASP A 91 -16.79 -5.30 -9.79
C ASP A 91 -16.53 -4.00 -9.00
N CYS A 92 -16.52 -2.84 -9.70
CA CYS A 92 -16.29 -1.50 -9.16
C CYS A 92 -17.55 -0.60 -9.15
N ALA A 93 -18.75 -1.20 -9.14
CA ALA A 93 -20.02 -0.50 -9.39
C ALA A 93 -20.26 0.70 -8.46
N GLY A 94 -19.96 0.56 -7.16
CA GLY A 94 -20.12 1.58 -6.13
C GLY A 94 -19.34 2.86 -6.42
N GLY A 95 -18.13 2.74 -6.98
CA GLY A 95 -17.31 3.90 -7.37
C GLY A 95 -17.72 4.55 -8.69
N HIS A 96 -18.48 3.84 -9.53
CA HIS A 96 -19.06 4.36 -10.77
C HIS A 96 -20.47 4.96 -10.60
N ARG A 97 -21.04 4.98 -9.39
CA ARG A 97 -22.26 5.72 -9.04
C ARG A 97 -22.09 7.23 -9.29
N LEU A 98 -23.16 7.92 -9.70
CA LEU A 98 -23.11 9.33 -10.13
C LEU A 98 -22.51 10.26 -9.06
N GLU A 99 -22.91 10.04 -7.81
CA GLU A 99 -22.46 10.72 -6.59
C GLU A 99 -21.02 10.38 -6.17
N ASN A 100 -20.43 9.31 -6.72
CA ASN A 100 -19.09 8.82 -6.38
C ASN A 100 -18.06 9.05 -7.49
N ARG A 101 -18.46 9.14 -8.76
CA ARG A 101 -17.56 9.43 -9.90
C ARG A 101 -16.67 10.65 -9.64
N GLY A 102 -17.23 11.72 -9.07
CA GLY A 102 -16.50 12.95 -8.75
C GLY A 102 -15.45 12.81 -7.63
N LYS A 103 -15.44 11.72 -6.87
CA LYS A 103 -14.52 11.48 -5.74
C LYS A 103 -13.22 10.81 -6.15
N ASN A 104 -13.19 10.15 -7.31
CA ASN A 104 -12.00 9.51 -7.89
C ASN A 104 -11.13 10.53 -8.64
N ARG A 105 -9.80 10.38 -8.66
CA ARG A 105 -8.94 11.15 -9.59
C ARG A 105 -8.95 10.62 -11.01
N ASP A 106 -9.01 9.31 -11.14
CA ASP A 106 -9.03 8.60 -12.41
C ASP A 106 -10.24 7.65 -12.44
N VAL A 107 -10.95 7.65 -13.57
CA VAL A 107 -12.13 6.80 -13.80
C VAL A 107 -11.74 5.34 -14.10
N MET A 108 -10.49 5.09 -14.51
CA MET A 108 -9.95 3.74 -14.76
C MET A 108 -9.32 3.10 -13.52
N VAL A 109 -9.21 3.86 -12.42
CA VAL A 109 -8.59 3.44 -11.15
C VAL A 109 -9.62 3.58 -10.04
N VAL A 110 -10.57 2.65 -10.00
CA VAL A 110 -11.69 2.60 -9.04
C VAL A 110 -11.58 1.31 -8.23
N PRO A 111 -11.74 1.33 -6.89
CA PRO A 111 -11.63 0.13 -6.08
C PRO A 111 -12.83 -0.80 -6.30
N PRO A 112 -12.65 -2.13 -6.20
CA PRO A 112 -13.75 -3.07 -6.27
C PRO A 112 -14.57 -3.08 -4.97
N ASP A 113 -15.87 -3.31 -5.07
CA ASP A 113 -16.81 -3.17 -3.95
C ASP A 113 -16.57 -4.21 -2.82
N HIS A 114 -15.98 -5.37 -3.13
CA HIS A 114 -15.68 -6.42 -2.16
C HIS A 114 -14.46 -6.15 -1.28
N ALA A 115 -13.59 -5.21 -1.68
CA ALA A 115 -12.34 -4.90 -0.97
C ALA A 115 -12.16 -3.41 -0.65
N ARG A 116 -13.18 -2.57 -0.87
CA ARG A 116 -13.11 -1.15 -0.47
C ARG A 116 -13.46 -0.98 1.02
N PRO A 117 -12.70 -0.18 1.78
CA PRO A 117 -13.06 0.17 3.15
C PRO A 117 -14.31 1.06 3.14
N TYR A 118 -15.27 0.75 4.02
CA TYR A 118 -16.47 1.55 4.20
C TYR A 118 -16.24 2.64 5.26
N LEU A 119 -16.74 3.84 5.00
CA LEU A 119 -16.73 4.95 5.96
C LEU A 119 -18.06 4.99 6.73
N GLN A 120 -17.97 5.13 8.05
CA GLN A 120 -19.10 5.07 8.99
C GLN A 120 -19.42 6.43 9.60
N THR A 121 -18.41 7.25 9.87
CA THR A 121 -18.62 8.60 10.41
C THR A 121 -19.14 9.53 9.30
N LEU A 122 -20.33 10.09 9.51
CA LEU A 122 -20.91 11.10 8.62
C LEU A 122 -20.01 12.35 8.54
N HIS A 123 -19.61 12.72 7.32
CA HIS A 123 -18.69 13.81 7.01
C HIS A 123 -19.03 14.45 5.66
N GLY A 124 -18.55 15.69 5.44
CA GLY A 124 -18.82 16.45 4.22
C GLY A 124 -20.30 16.65 3.91
N GLU A 125 -20.60 17.00 2.66
CA GLU A 125 -21.95 17.27 2.15
C GLU A 125 -22.43 16.20 1.14
N SER A 126 -21.69 15.10 0.98
CA SER A 126 -22.00 14.09 -0.03
C SER A 126 -23.18 13.21 0.37
N LYS A 127 -24.07 12.92 -0.60
CA LYS A 127 -25.20 11.97 -0.43
C LYS A 127 -24.75 10.55 -0.07
N ASP A 128 -23.55 10.15 -0.50
CA ASP A 128 -22.93 8.86 -0.13
C ASP A 128 -21.61 9.13 0.59
N TYR A 129 -21.65 9.38 1.89
CA TYR A 129 -20.45 9.53 2.70
C TYR A 129 -19.73 8.20 2.93
N THR A 130 -20.26 7.04 2.51
CA THR A 130 -19.65 5.73 2.79
C THR A 130 -18.49 5.38 1.84
N TYR A 131 -18.34 6.13 0.73
CA TYR A 131 -17.41 5.86 -0.35
C TYR A 131 -16.14 6.72 -0.30
N ILE A 132 -14.98 6.07 -0.49
CA ILE A 132 -13.69 6.67 -0.80
C ILE A 132 -12.95 5.79 -1.83
N ASN A 133 -12.07 6.38 -2.66
CA ASN A 133 -11.17 5.62 -3.54
C ASN A 133 -10.00 5.04 -2.74
N ALA A 134 -10.30 3.98 -2.00
CA ALA A 134 -9.33 3.20 -1.26
C ALA A 134 -9.64 1.70 -1.40
N VAL A 135 -8.66 0.85 -1.15
CA VAL A 135 -8.79 -0.61 -1.22
C VAL A 135 -7.91 -1.29 -0.18
N GLU A 136 -8.45 -2.33 0.45
CA GLU A 136 -7.75 -3.19 1.39
C GLU A 136 -6.86 -4.17 0.62
N VAL A 137 -5.60 -4.26 1.05
CA VAL A 137 -4.56 -5.11 0.46
C VAL A 137 -3.97 -5.96 1.57
N ASP A 138 -3.94 -7.27 1.32
CA ASP A 138 -3.35 -8.26 2.22
C ASP A 138 -1.82 -8.06 2.28
N GLY A 139 -1.26 -8.25 3.48
CA GLY A 139 0.19 -8.39 3.69
C GLY A 139 0.58 -9.85 3.82
N PHE A 140 1.86 -10.12 4.07
CA PHE A 140 2.38 -11.49 4.09
C PHE A 140 1.73 -12.37 5.17
N THR A 141 1.62 -11.84 6.38
CA THR A 141 1.11 -12.58 7.56
C THR A 141 -0.37 -12.30 7.87
N ARG A 142 -0.97 -11.30 7.22
CA ARG A 142 -2.24 -10.71 7.65
C ARG A 142 -3.09 -10.22 6.49
N LYS A 143 -4.40 -10.52 6.55
CA LYS A 143 -5.39 -9.88 5.69
C LYS A 143 -5.59 -8.40 6.04
N ALA A 144 -5.92 -7.60 5.03
CA ALA A 144 -6.16 -6.15 5.13
C ALA A 144 -5.08 -5.41 5.95
N GLU A 145 -3.80 -5.76 5.75
CA GLU A 145 -2.69 -5.14 6.46
C GLU A 145 -2.43 -3.71 5.97
N PHE A 146 -2.77 -3.43 4.71
CA PHE A 146 -2.63 -2.13 4.07
C PHE A 146 -3.97 -1.63 3.56
N ILE A 147 -4.17 -0.31 3.61
CA ILE A 147 -5.21 0.38 2.84
C ILE A 147 -4.52 1.26 1.81
N VAL A 148 -4.68 0.92 0.53
CA VAL A 148 -4.16 1.71 -0.59
C VAL A 148 -5.15 2.80 -0.95
N THR A 149 -4.73 4.07 -1.02
CA THR A 149 -5.60 5.19 -1.41
C THR A 149 -4.86 6.23 -2.26
N GLU A 150 -5.61 7.02 -3.01
CA GLU A 150 -5.09 8.21 -3.70
C GLU A 150 -4.95 9.41 -2.77
N TRP A 151 -4.12 10.38 -3.15
CA TRP A 151 -4.02 11.69 -2.47
C TRP A 151 -5.41 12.35 -2.42
N PRO A 152 -5.92 12.86 -1.29
CA PRO A 152 -7.28 13.38 -1.21
C PRO A 152 -7.51 14.56 -2.17
N LYS A 153 -8.67 14.58 -2.84
CA LYS A 153 -9.14 15.75 -3.61
C LYS A 153 -9.70 16.77 -2.62
N HIS A 154 -9.87 18.03 -3.03
CA HIS A 154 -10.49 19.05 -2.16
C HIS A 154 -11.84 18.59 -1.58
N SER A 155 -12.65 17.91 -2.39
CA SER A 155 -13.94 17.32 -2.01
C SER A 155 -13.86 16.01 -1.21
N THR A 156 -12.67 15.45 -0.96
CA THR A 156 -12.49 14.16 -0.25
C THR A 156 -11.46 14.21 0.89
N ILE A 157 -10.99 15.40 1.30
CA ILE A 157 -10.11 15.56 2.48
C ILE A 157 -10.82 15.06 3.75
N ASP A 158 -12.09 15.42 3.91
CA ASP A 158 -12.94 14.95 5.03
C ASP A 158 -13.09 13.42 5.02
N SER A 159 -13.28 12.81 3.84
CA SER A 159 -13.36 11.36 3.68
C SER A 159 -12.04 10.67 4.02
N PHE A 160 -10.90 11.30 3.71
CA PHE A 160 -9.58 10.77 4.04
C PHE A 160 -9.31 10.79 5.56
N TRP A 161 -9.66 11.87 6.25
CA TRP A 161 -9.57 11.89 7.72
C TRP A 161 -10.60 10.97 8.38
N THR A 162 -11.76 10.76 7.75
CA THR A 162 -12.73 9.73 8.16
C THR A 162 -12.16 8.33 8.01
N LEU A 163 -11.46 8.03 6.91
CA LEU A 163 -10.78 6.75 6.69
C LEU A 163 -9.74 6.47 7.78
N ILE A 164 -8.88 7.45 8.08
CA ILE A 164 -7.89 7.35 9.17
C ILE A 164 -8.60 7.07 10.50
N TYR A 165 -9.65 7.85 10.80
CA TYR A 165 -10.37 7.74 12.05
C TYR A 165 -11.07 6.39 12.15
N ASP A 166 -12.06 6.08 11.31
CA ASP A 166 -12.94 4.91 11.47
C ASP A 166 -12.14 3.59 11.52
N HIS A 167 -11.13 3.42 10.64
CA HIS A 167 -10.32 2.19 10.54
C HIS A 167 -9.20 2.07 11.59
N SER A 168 -9.10 3.01 12.53
CA SER A 168 -8.06 3.06 13.57
C SER A 168 -6.63 3.08 13.01
N CYS A 169 -6.42 3.80 11.90
CA CYS A 169 -5.12 3.81 11.22
C CYS A 169 -4.09 4.60 12.04
N HIS A 170 -3.11 3.89 12.59
CA HIS A 170 -2.02 4.48 13.37
C HIS A 170 -0.88 5.01 12.49
N THR A 171 -0.73 4.49 11.27
CA THR A 171 0.33 4.85 10.33
C THR A 171 -0.26 5.19 8.96
N VAL A 172 0.12 6.34 8.42
CA VAL A 172 -0.11 6.76 7.04
C VAL A 172 1.25 6.95 6.37
N VAL A 173 1.49 6.30 5.23
CA VAL A 173 2.71 6.46 4.43
C VAL A 173 2.35 7.12 3.10
N ASN A 174 2.77 8.36 2.92
CA ASN A 174 2.57 9.15 1.72
C ASN A 174 3.84 9.13 0.86
N LEU A 175 3.80 8.35 -0.23
CA LEU A 175 4.89 8.12 -1.18
C LEU A 175 4.99 9.20 -2.26
N SER A 176 4.31 10.33 -2.05
CA SER A 176 4.25 11.45 -2.98
C SER A 176 4.79 12.75 -2.39
N ASN A 177 5.67 13.40 -3.15
CA ASN A 177 6.03 14.80 -2.93
C ASN A 177 4.80 15.70 -3.20
N GLN A 178 4.74 16.88 -2.58
CA GLN A 178 3.70 17.85 -2.89
C GLN A 178 3.75 18.25 -4.37
N GLY A 179 2.62 18.10 -5.06
CA GLY A 179 2.44 18.57 -6.44
C GLY A 179 1.76 19.93 -6.49
N ASN A 180 1.14 20.26 -7.62
CA ASN A 180 0.33 21.48 -7.77
C ASN A 180 -0.82 21.51 -6.74
N PRO A 181 -0.89 22.51 -5.82
CA PRO A 181 -1.90 22.57 -4.76
C PRO A 181 -3.36 22.62 -5.25
N ARG A 182 -3.61 23.05 -6.49
CA ARG A 182 -4.96 23.00 -7.10
C ARG A 182 -5.46 21.56 -7.25
N HIS A 183 -4.57 20.61 -7.55
CA HIS A 183 -4.90 19.21 -7.75
C HIS A 183 -4.60 18.35 -6.52
N TYR A 184 -3.56 18.70 -5.75
CA TYR A 184 -3.07 17.96 -4.60
C TYR A 184 -3.11 18.88 -3.35
N PRO A 185 -4.29 19.07 -2.73
CA PRO A 185 -4.42 19.93 -1.57
C PRO A 185 -3.60 19.43 -0.37
N THR A 186 -3.19 20.38 0.46
CA THR A 186 -2.60 20.11 1.78
C THR A 186 -3.66 19.49 2.69
N PHE A 187 -3.55 18.18 2.95
CA PHE A 187 -4.43 17.48 3.90
C PHE A 187 -3.91 17.49 5.34
N ILE A 188 -2.66 17.93 5.56
CA ILE A 188 -2.01 18.02 6.87
C ILE A 188 -1.04 19.21 6.89
N HIS A 189 -1.08 20.00 7.97
CA HIS A 189 -0.17 21.13 8.18
C HIS A 189 1.04 20.73 9.04
N ASN A 190 2.10 21.54 9.07
CA ASN A 190 3.31 21.24 9.85
C ASN A 190 3.21 21.64 11.33
N LYS A 191 2.18 22.40 11.74
CA LYS A 191 1.97 22.86 13.12
C LYS A 191 0.50 23.27 13.34
N GLY A 192 0.08 23.28 14.61
CA GLY A 192 -1.22 23.81 15.03
C GLY A 192 -2.39 22.85 14.82
N LYS A 193 -3.59 23.42 14.68
CA LYS A 193 -4.86 22.68 14.57
C LYS A 193 -5.56 23.01 13.26
N ALA A 194 -6.12 21.99 12.61
CA ALA A 194 -7.00 22.13 11.45
C ALA A 194 -8.30 21.34 11.68
N SER A 195 -9.37 21.75 11.01
CA SER A 195 -10.66 21.04 11.04
C SER A 195 -10.93 20.40 9.68
N TYR A 196 -11.33 19.13 9.70
CA TYR A 196 -11.70 18.36 8.50
C TYR A 196 -13.00 17.62 8.83
N GLY A 197 -14.12 18.08 8.25
CA GLY A 197 -15.47 17.63 8.57
C GLY A 197 -15.75 17.62 10.09
N PRO A 198 -16.06 16.45 10.69
CA PRO A 198 -16.34 16.32 12.11
C PRO A 198 -15.07 16.23 12.98
N PHE A 199 -13.85 16.27 12.40
CA PHE A 199 -12.60 16.07 13.13
C PHE A 199 -11.82 17.37 13.34
N ILE A 200 -11.16 17.47 14.48
CA ILE A 200 -10.07 18.41 14.73
C ILE A 200 -8.77 17.60 14.75
N VAL A 201 -7.83 17.99 13.89
CA VAL A 201 -6.51 17.36 13.78
C VAL A 201 -5.48 18.33 14.33
N GLU A 202 -4.83 17.94 15.42
CA GLU A 202 -3.77 18.69 16.10
C GLU A 202 -2.41 18.06 15.79
N VAL A 203 -1.47 18.84 15.26
CA VAL A 203 -0.10 18.40 15.03
C VAL A 203 0.65 18.47 16.36
N LEU A 204 0.91 17.31 16.96
CA LEU A 204 1.65 17.18 18.21
C LEU A 204 3.16 17.34 17.99
N ASN A 205 3.67 16.82 16.88
CA ASN A 205 5.09 16.90 16.54
C ASN A 205 5.29 16.85 15.01
N TYR A 206 6.27 17.60 14.52
CA TYR A 206 6.74 17.60 13.14
C TYR A 206 8.26 17.47 13.12
N HIS A 207 8.77 16.46 12.42
CA HIS A 207 10.20 16.28 12.20
C HIS A 207 10.51 16.12 10.71
N GLN A 208 11.62 16.72 10.28
CA GLN A 208 12.11 16.64 8.91
C GLN A 208 13.43 15.89 8.87
N TYR A 209 13.42 14.72 8.23
CA TYR A 209 14.59 13.91 7.94
C TYR A 209 15.11 14.19 6.52
N PRO A 210 16.32 13.70 6.15
CA PRO A 210 16.82 13.83 4.78
C PRO A 210 15.89 13.19 3.75
N ALA A 211 15.39 11.98 4.06
CA ALA A 211 14.59 11.19 3.12
C ALA A 211 13.07 11.49 3.17
N MET A 212 12.55 11.95 4.31
CA MET A 212 11.10 12.05 4.59
C MET A 212 10.78 13.12 5.65
N THR A 213 9.50 13.39 5.89
CA THR A 213 8.98 14.06 7.09
C THR A 213 8.06 13.13 7.87
N SER A 214 7.95 13.37 9.17
CA SER A 214 6.99 12.71 10.05
C SER A 214 6.15 13.74 10.79
N HIS A 215 4.83 13.60 10.71
CA HIS A 215 3.87 14.37 11.48
C HIS A 215 3.14 13.43 12.45
N MET A 216 3.34 13.62 13.75
CA MET A 216 2.45 13.04 14.74
C MET A 216 1.22 13.92 14.86
N VAL A 217 0.05 13.32 14.70
CA VAL A 217 -1.24 13.99 14.83
C VAL A 217 -2.15 13.34 15.87
N LYS A 218 -2.85 14.18 16.61
CA LYS A 218 -3.99 13.82 17.47
C LYS A 218 -5.27 14.14 16.71
N VAL A 219 -6.06 13.12 16.41
CA VAL A 219 -7.36 13.24 15.74
C VAL A 219 -8.45 13.15 16.80
N MET A 220 -9.27 14.20 16.89
CA MET A 220 -10.34 14.33 17.88
C MET A 220 -11.67 14.50 17.15
N LYS A 221 -12.64 13.61 17.41
CA LYS A 221 -13.99 13.73 16.86
C LYS A 221 -14.79 14.76 17.67
N ARG A 222 -15.36 15.76 16.99
CA ARG A 222 -16.19 16.79 17.64
C ARG A 222 -17.48 16.16 18.15
N VAL A 223 -17.77 16.32 19.45
CA VAL A 223 -19.10 16.00 19.99
C VAL A 223 -20.12 16.85 19.26
N ARG A 224 -21.10 16.23 18.61
CA ARG A 224 -22.30 16.94 18.18
C ARG A 224 -23.05 17.34 19.45
N GLN A 225 -23.07 18.63 19.78
CA GLN A 225 -24.10 19.13 20.69
C GLN A 225 -25.44 18.69 20.12
N SER A 226 -26.24 18.00 20.94
CA SER A 226 -27.59 17.64 20.54
C SER A 226 -28.38 18.93 20.39
N PHE A 227 -28.63 19.33 19.14
CA PHE A 227 -29.70 20.27 18.87
C PHE A 227 -30.99 19.57 19.33
N ARG A 228 -31.44 19.91 20.54
CA ARG A 228 -32.83 19.65 20.93
C ARG A 228 -33.69 20.33 19.88
N LEU A 229 -34.25 19.53 18.99
CA LEU A 229 -35.35 19.96 18.13
C LEU A 229 -36.40 20.55 19.08
N LYS A 230 -36.60 21.87 19.03
CA LYS A 230 -37.73 22.49 19.73
C LYS A 230 -38.98 21.85 19.12
N PRO A 231 -39.88 21.26 19.92
CA PRO A 231 -41.12 20.70 19.39
C PRO A 231 -42.02 21.86 18.94
N GLN A 232 -41.89 22.27 17.68
CA GLN A 232 -42.74 23.30 17.10
C GLN A 232 -44.04 22.66 16.59
N TYR A 233 -45.10 22.98 17.34
CA TYR A 233 -46.51 22.97 16.96
C TYR A 233 -47.16 21.62 16.62
N ARG A 234 -47.78 21.08 17.68
CA ARG A 234 -49.10 20.40 17.64
C ARG A 234 -50.00 21.08 16.59
N GLY A 235 -50.59 20.28 15.69
CA GLY A 235 -51.47 20.79 14.66
C GLY A 235 -52.75 21.43 15.22
N ARG A 236 -53.30 22.39 14.46
CA ARG A 236 -54.68 22.85 14.60
C ARG A 236 -55.39 22.64 13.26
N LEU A 237 -56.26 21.64 13.20
CA LEU A 237 -57.23 21.50 12.14
C LEU A 237 -58.24 22.65 12.25
N HIS A 238 -58.39 23.43 11.19
CA HIS A 238 -59.62 24.12 10.80
C HIS A 238 -59.59 24.24 9.28
N GLY A 239 -60.68 23.88 8.62
CA GLY A 239 -60.83 23.99 7.16
C GLY A 239 -62.00 24.89 6.79
N MET A 240 -61.88 25.53 5.63
CA MET A 240 -62.93 26.15 4.79
C MET A 240 -62.16 26.67 3.56
N GLY A 241 -62.44 26.17 2.35
CA GLY A 241 -63.33 26.82 1.36
C GLY A 241 -62.42 27.44 0.27
N ALA A 242 -62.31 26.86 -0.93
CA ALA A 242 -63.21 27.04 -2.09
C ALA A 242 -62.97 28.37 -2.84
N ASP A 243 -63.20 28.34 -4.16
CA ASP A 243 -62.95 29.35 -5.22
C ASP A 243 -61.55 29.23 -5.88
N MET A 244 -61.40 28.83 -7.16
CA MET A 244 -61.74 29.52 -8.43
C MET A 244 -61.28 30.99 -8.42
N ASP A 245 -60.45 31.47 -9.35
CA ASP A 245 -60.65 31.39 -10.81
C ASP A 245 -59.33 31.60 -11.62
N SER A 246 -59.49 31.67 -12.93
CA SER A 246 -58.54 31.75 -14.04
C SER A 246 -57.95 33.14 -14.32
N ARG A 247 -56.73 33.20 -14.90
CA ARG A 247 -56.48 33.76 -16.26
C ARG A 247 -55.00 33.87 -16.67
N SER A 248 -54.82 33.78 -17.98
CA SER A 248 -53.61 33.86 -18.82
C SER A 248 -52.81 35.17 -18.78
N SER A 249 -51.58 35.16 -19.34
CA SER A 249 -51.16 35.94 -20.54
C SER A 249 -49.66 36.31 -20.56
N THR A 250 -48.94 35.88 -21.60
CA THR A 250 -47.69 36.48 -22.15
C THR A 250 -48.07 37.65 -23.12
N PRO A 251 -47.18 38.41 -23.81
CA PRO A 251 -45.74 38.23 -24.07
C PRO A 251 -44.84 39.51 -24.05
N THR A 252 -43.69 39.42 -24.73
CA THR A 252 -42.52 40.32 -24.91
C THR A 252 -42.78 41.66 -25.66
N PRO A 253 -41.79 42.60 -25.77
CA PRO A 253 -40.87 42.58 -26.93
C PRO A 253 -39.41 43.13 -26.78
N VAL A 254 -38.46 42.41 -27.39
CA VAL A 254 -37.43 42.77 -28.42
C VAL A 254 -36.76 44.17 -28.50
N SER A 255 -35.41 44.22 -28.57
CA SER A 255 -34.55 44.89 -29.61
C SER A 255 -33.05 44.84 -29.23
N SER A 256 -32.17 44.12 -29.97
CA SER A 256 -31.20 44.61 -30.99
C SER A 256 -30.39 45.86 -30.57
N SER A 257 -29.06 45.91 -30.61
CA SER A 257 -28.11 45.56 -31.70
C SER A 257 -26.64 45.51 -31.14
N SER A 258 -25.50 45.34 -31.85
CA SER A 258 -25.10 44.78 -33.17
C SER A 258 -23.56 44.65 -33.28
N GLN A 259 -23.07 43.62 -33.99
CA GLN A 259 -21.76 43.49 -34.70
C GLN A 259 -20.41 43.58 -33.92
N GLY A 260 -19.50 42.66 -34.25
CA GLY A 260 -18.12 42.62 -33.72
C GLY A 260 -17.28 41.47 -34.31
N THR A 261 -17.07 41.47 -35.63
CA THR A 261 -16.31 40.40 -36.32
C THR A 261 -14.79 40.61 -36.25
N THR A 262 -14.05 39.67 -35.66
CA THR A 262 -12.58 39.56 -35.81
C THR A 262 -12.21 38.24 -36.47
N ARG A 263 -11.62 38.32 -37.67
CA ARG A 263 -11.13 37.16 -38.43
C ARG A 263 -9.75 36.73 -37.91
N LEU A 264 -9.59 35.45 -37.61
CA LEU A 264 -8.28 34.80 -37.46
C LEU A 264 -7.80 34.24 -38.82
N PRO A 265 -6.51 34.37 -39.18
CA PRO A 265 -5.99 33.81 -40.42
C PRO A 265 -5.66 32.31 -40.31
N PRO A 266 -5.75 31.53 -41.41
CA PRO A 266 -5.52 30.08 -41.41
C PRO A 266 -4.03 29.70 -41.49
N PRO A 267 -3.66 28.45 -41.15
CA PRO A 267 -2.26 28.01 -41.08
C PRO A 267 -1.63 27.77 -42.47
N ARG A 268 -0.37 28.18 -42.63
CA ARG A 268 0.42 27.90 -43.84
C ARG A 268 0.92 26.45 -43.85
N ARG A 269 0.53 25.68 -44.88
CA ARG A 269 1.21 24.43 -45.26
C ARG A 269 2.63 24.75 -45.77
N ARG A 270 3.63 23.97 -45.36
CA ARG A 270 4.88 23.78 -46.12
C ARG A 270 5.09 22.28 -46.39
N ARG A 271 5.51 21.97 -47.62
CA ARG A 271 5.80 20.60 -48.08
C ARG A 271 7.17 20.13 -47.59
N LEU A 272 7.33 18.82 -47.56
CA LEU A 272 8.56 18.11 -47.22
C LEU A 272 9.72 18.45 -48.18
N SER A 273 10.94 18.50 -47.64
CA SER A 273 12.18 18.23 -48.36
C SER A 273 12.95 17.14 -47.60
N ARG A 274 13.40 16.11 -48.32
CA ARG A 274 14.19 15.00 -47.74
C ARG A 274 15.63 15.45 -47.51
N SER A 275 16.11 15.27 -46.28
CA SER A 275 17.54 15.11 -45.97
C SER A 275 17.64 13.99 -44.93
N ALA A 276 18.52 13.01 -45.17
CA ALA A 276 18.64 11.83 -44.33
C ALA A 276 19.89 11.94 -43.44
N ASP A 277 19.71 12.43 -42.23
CA ASP A 277 20.77 12.43 -41.21
C ASP A 277 20.47 11.37 -40.14
N ILE A 278 21.33 10.35 -40.09
CA ILE A 278 21.25 9.26 -39.11
C ILE A 278 21.82 9.77 -37.77
N LEU A 279 20.98 10.44 -37.00
CA LEU A 279 21.30 10.74 -35.60
C LEU A 279 21.12 9.48 -34.75
N GLN A 280 22.26 8.91 -34.32
CA GLN A 280 22.26 7.84 -33.32
C GLN A 280 21.69 8.36 -32.00
N TYR A 281 20.47 7.94 -31.68
CA TYR A 281 19.85 8.21 -30.39
C TYR A 281 20.50 7.34 -29.31
N GLN A 282 21.60 7.83 -28.71
CA GLN A 282 22.21 7.19 -27.54
C GLN A 282 21.32 7.43 -26.31
N ASP A 283 20.72 6.35 -25.83
CA ASP A 283 19.89 6.31 -24.62
C ASP A 283 20.75 6.57 -23.35
N PRO A 284 20.53 7.68 -22.62
CA PRO A 284 21.35 8.05 -21.45
C PRO A 284 21.16 7.15 -20.22
N PHE A 285 20.23 6.19 -20.24
CA PHE A 285 19.87 5.38 -19.07
C PHE A 285 20.54 3.99 -19.03
N LYS A 286 21.28 3.59 -20.08
CA LYS A 286 21.85 2.23 -20.21
C LYS A 286 22.92 1.83 -19.19
N GLU A 287 23.50 2.75 -18.42
CA GLU A 287 24.66 2.45 -17.56
C GLU A 287 24.42 2.53 -16.04
N LYS A 288 23.31 3.13 -15.56
CA LYS A 288 23.17 3.44 -14.13
C LYS A 288 22.96 2.21 -13.23
N GLY A 289 22.12 1.25 -13.63
CA GLY A 289 21.73 0.12 -12.78
C GLY A 289 22.89 -0.80 -12.36
N ALA A 290 23.91 -0.98 -13.21
CA ALA A 290 25.07 -1.83 -12.90
C ALA A 290 26.21 -1.06 -12.18
N ALA A 291 26.32 0.26 -12.41
CA ALA A 291 27.36 1.09 -11.82
C ALA A 291 27.15 1.32 -10.31
N ASP A 292 25.90 1.45 -9.86
CA ASP A 292 25.61 1.74 -8.46
C ASP A 292 25.94 0.59 -7.50
N ILE A 293 25.96 -0.67 -7.96
CA ILE A 293 26.40 -1.81 -7.14
C ILE A 293 27.91 -1.71 -6.79
N LYS A 294 28.75 -1.22 -7.70
CA LYS A 294 30.17 -0.92 -7.39
C LYS A 294 30.32 0.27 -6.45
N ARG A 295 29.42 1.26 -6.49
CA ARG A 295 29.37 2.39 -5.55
C ARG A 295 28.85 2.00 -4.16
N LEU A 296 27.92 1.05 -4.06
CA LEU A 296 27.39 0.52 -2.80
C LEU A 296 28.46 -0.23 -1.99
N LEU A 297 29.44 -0.84 -2.66
CA LEU A 297 30.51 -1.59 -2.00
C LEU A 297 31.67 -0.70 -1.46
N ASN A 298 31.89 0.49 -2.02
CA ASN A 298 33.10 1.29 -1.78
C ASN A 298 32.91 2.67 -1.09
N ILE A 299 31.77 2.96 -0.45
CA ILE A 299 31.59 4.18 0.38
C ILE A 299 31.19 3.78 1.82
N ARG A 300 32.13 3.20 2.57
CA ARG A 300 31.82 2.40 3.79
C ARG A 300 32.06 3.06 5.16
N ARG A 301 32.47 4.33 5.25
CA ARG A 301 32.56 5.05 6.56
C ARG A 301 31.55 6.19 6.69
N GLU A 302 31.69 7.29 5.96
CA GLU A 302 30.87 8.50 6.16
C GLU A 302 29.35 8.30 5.99
N LYS A 303 28.90 7.55 4.96
CA LYS A 303 27.46 7.26 4.76
C LYS A 303 26.87 6.41 5.89
N ASN A 304 27.66 5.50 6.48
CA ASN A 304 27.20 4.68 7.60
C ASN A 304 26.94 5.53 8.84
N ASP A 305 27.71 6.60 9.07
CA ASP A 305 27.54 7.42 10.27
C ASP A 305 26.36 8.39 10.15
N LEU A 306 26.11 8.94 8.96
CA LEU A 306 24.85 9.64 8.64
C LEU A 306 23.61 8.75 8.77
N GLN A 307 23.70 7.47 8.34
CA GLN A 307 22.59 6.53 8.46
C GLN A 307 22.38 6.06 9.91
N LYS A 308 23.45 5.84 10.68
CA LYS A 308 23.37 5.58 12.14
C LYS A 308 22.73 6.76 12.88
N GLU A 309 23.14 7.99 12.56
CA GLU A 309 22.59 9.19 13.20
C GLU A 309 21.11 9.40 12.86
N THR A 310 20.74 9.21 11.58
CA THR A 310 19.32 9.18 11.17
C THR A 310 18.55 8.08 11.91
N THR A 311 19.13 6.89 12.09
CA THR A 311 18.54 5.78 12.84
C THR A 311 18.35 6.14 14.32
N LYS A 312 19.34 6.76 14.97
CA LYS A 312 19.24 7.26 16.36
C LYS A 312 18.16 8.32 16.51
N GLN A 313 18.04 9.24 15.55
CA GLN A 313 16.99 10.28 15.56
C GLN A 313 15.59 9.67 15.37
N ILE A 314 15.46 8.66 14.50
CA ILE A 314 14.23 7.86 14.37
C ILE A 314 13.92 7.12 15.69
N GLN A 315 14.92 6.54 16.37
CA GLN A 315 14.78 5.88 17.67
C GLN A 315 14.40 6.86 18.81
N LYS A 316 14.98 8.05 18.84
CA LYS A 316 14.66 9.09 19.84
C LYS A 316 13.25 9.64 19.66
N LEU A 317 12.84 9.90 18.42
CA LEU A 317 11.44 10.25 18.13
C LEU A 317 10.51 9.09 18.52
N THR A 318 10.86 7.86 18.13
CA THR A 318 10.17 6.60 18.48
C THR A 318 9.92 6.48 19.98
N PHE A 319 10.87 6.86 20.82
CA PHE A 319 10.71 6.84 22.27
C PHE A 319 9.69 7.90 22.75
N MET A 320 9.88 9.17 22.37
CA MET A 320 8.97 10.28 22.70
C MET A 320 7.52 10.00 22.27
N ILE A 321 7.33 9.33 21.14
CA ILE A 321 6.03 8.85 20.66
C ILE A 321 5.39 7.86 21.66
N SER A 322 6.17 6.92 22.18
CA SER A 322 5.70 5.91 23.12
C SER A 322 5.21 6.55 24.42
N ASP A 323 5.92 7.56 24.92
CA ASP A 323 5.53 8.31 26.12
C ASP A 323 4.20 9.05 25.93
N ILE A 324 3.99 9.66 24.76
CA ILE A 324 2.75 10.36 24.41
C ILE A 324 1.56 9.40 24.31
N MET A 325 1.76 8.22 23.71
CA MET A 325 0.70 7.22 23.60
C MET A 325 0.36 6.57 24.95
N SER A 326 1.34 6.37 25.83
CA SER A 326 1.13 5.86 27.19
C SER A 326 0.44 6.90 28.10
N SER A 327 0.84 8.16 28.03
CA SER A 327 0.26 9.25 28.85
C SER A 327 -1.14 9.68 28.41
N GLY A 328 -1.53 9.37 27.16
CA GLY A 328 -2.90 9.58 26.69
C GLY A 328 -3.95 8.73 27.39
N SER A 329 -3.56 7.62 28.03
CA SER A 329 -4.47 6.65 28.68
C SER A 329 -4.89 7.04 30.10
N SER A 330 -4.26 8.04 30.72
CA SER A 330 -4.40 8.34 32.16
C SER A 330 -5.27 9.55 32.51
N ASN A 331 -5.79 10.31 31.54
CA ASN A 331 -6.63 11.48 31.78
C ASN A 331 -8.13 11.19 31.57
N GLN A 332 -8.82 10.91 32.67
CA GLN A 332 -10.25 10.64 32.72
C GLN A 332 -11.07 11.94 32.76
N GLN A 333 -11.36 12.55 31.60
CA GLN A 333 -12.45 13.55 31.48
C GLN A 333 -12.93 13.78 30.03
N ILE A 334 -14.25 13.63 29.84
CA ILE A 334 -15.05 13.84 28.62
C ILE A 334 -14.83 12.79 27.51
N ASP A 335 -15.94 12.15 27.14
CA ASP A 335 -16.09 11.03 26.21
C ASP A 335 -15.91 11.42 24.73
N THR A 336 -14.77 12.02 24.40
CA THR A 336 -14.30 12.19 23.03
C THR A 336 -13.19 11.20 22.76
N GLU A 337 -13.49 10.15 22.00
CA GLU A 337 -12.49 9.21 21.52
C GLU A 337 -11.39 9.95 20.72
N VAL A 338 -10.16 9.85 21.23
CA VAL A 338 -8.95 10.43 20.65
C VAL A 338 -8.17 9.31 19.96
N ARG A 339 -7.76 9.53 18.70
CA ARG A 339 -6.87 8.61 17.98
C ARG A 339 -5.55 9.32 17.63
N VAL A 340 -4.41 8.66 17.84
CA VAL A 340 -3.07 9.20 17.50
C VAL A 340 -2.53 8.48 16.28
N CYS A 341 -2.11 9.24 15.27
CA CYS A 341 -1.59 8.72 14.01
C CYS A 341 -0.26 9.39 13.64
N CYS A 342 0.60 8.67 12.94
CA CYS A 342 1.78 9.22 12.28
C CYS A 342 1.61 9.26 10.78
N VAL A 343 1.75 10.45 10.20
CA VAL A 343 1.84 10.63 8.75
C VAL A 343 3.31 10.75 8.37
N ILE A 344 3.79 9.81 7.56
CA ILE A 344 5.15 9.74 7.04
C ILE A 344 5.10 10.15 5.57
N GLN A 345 5.65 11.31 5.21
CA GLN A 345 5.66 11.78 3.83
C GLN A 345 7.08 11.76 3.24
N VAL A 346 7.23 11.14 2.07
CA VAL A 346 8.52 11.06 1.38
C VAL A 346 8.97 12.40 0.81
N ARG A 347 10.30 12.56 0.73
CA ARG A 347 10.96 13.68 0.04
C ARG A 347 11.93 13.21 -1.04
N MET A 348 12.51 12.02 -0.88
CA MET A 348 13.58 11.45 -1.71
C MET A 348 13.16 10.86 -3.09
N TRP A 349 11.88 10.92 -3.45
CA TRP A 349 11.32 10.21 -4.61
C TRP A 349 10.71 11.21 -5.63
N PRO A 350 11.53 11.82 -6.51
CA PRO A 350 11.09 12.87 -7.44
C PRO A 350 9.85 12.45 -8.24
N ILE A 351 8.89 13.35 -8.49
CA ILE A 351 7.56 13.02 -9.03
C ILE A 351 7.61 12.34 -10.41
N GLU A 352 8.58 12.76 -11.21
CA GLU A 352 8.93 12.25 -12.54
C GLU A 352 9.45 10.79 -12.52
N ASN A 353 9.94 10.31 -11.38
CA ASN A 353 10.53 8.98 -11.26
C ASN A 353 9.50 7.92 -10.82
N LYS A 354 9.47 6.80 -11.56
CA LYS A 354 8.72 5.59 -11.20
C LYS A 354 9.31 4.89 -9.97
N VAL A 355 10.64 4.86 -9.81
CA VAL A 355 11.35 4.27 -8.64
C VAL A 355 12.24 5.31 -7.94
N PRO A 356 12.50 5.20 -6.62
CA PRO A 356 13.41 6.11 -5.92
C PRO A 356 14.85 6.02 -6.46
N LEU A 357 15.56 7.14 -6.49
CA LEU A 357 16.96 7.22 -6.92
C LEU A 357 17.94 6.47 -5.99
N SER A 358 17.50 6.01 -4.82
CA SER A 358 18.29 5.23 -3.89
C SER A 358 17.39 4.38 -2.99
N THR A 359 17.77 3.13 -2.76
CA THR A 359 17.08 2.19 -1.87
C THR A 359 17.16 2.58 -0.39
N THR A 360 18.22 3.28 0.04
CA THR A 360 18.40 3.75 1.44
C THR A 360 17.18 4.52 1.95
N GLY A 361 16.73 5.53 1.18
CA GLY A 361 15.65 6.41 1.64
C GLY A 361 14.30 5.70 1.75
N LEU A 362 14.03 4.70 0.92
CA LEU A 362 12.83 3.86 1.04
C LEU A 362 12.93 2.95 2.27
N MET A 363 14.11 2.35 2.50
CA MET A 363 14.34 1.50 3.68
C MET A 363 14.19 2.26 4.99
N ASP A 364 14.63 3.52 5.05
CA ASP A 364 14.42 4.36 6.24
C ASP A 364 12.92 4.62 6.49
N VAL A 365 12.13 4.85 5.43
CA VAL A 365 10.66 5.01 5.53
C VAL A 365 10.01 3.71 6.03
N ILE A 366 10.38 2.56 5.48
CA ILE A 366 9.89 1.24 5.91
C ILE A 366 10.25 0.99 7.39
N LYS A 367 11.51 1.26 7.79
CA LYS A 367 11.98 1.11 9.18
C LYS A 367 11.20 2.01 10.14
N MET A 368 10.95 3.27 9.76
CA MET A 368 10.17 4.20 10.60
C MET A 368 8.69 3.80 10.68
N ALA A 369 8.07 3.37 9.58
CA ALA A 369 6.68 2.91 9.55
C ALA A 369 6.47 1.61 10.35
N ARG A 370 7.33 0.60 10.17
CA ARG A 370 7.32 -0.65 10.96
C ARG A 370 7.59 -0.36 12.44
N SER A 371 8.51 0.55 12.75
CA SER A 371 8.79 1.01 14.12
C SER A 371 7.56 1.66 14.77
N TRP A 372 6.85 2.56 14.06
CA TRP A 372 5.64 3.18 14.57
C TRP A 372 4.54 2.15 14.79
N ARG A 373 4.25 1.33 13.77
CA ARG A 373 3.20 0.32 13.82
C ARG A 373 3.36 -0.58 15.05
N ARG A 374 4.58 -1.08 15.32
CA ARG A 374 4.88 -1.94 16.48
C ARG A 374 4.66 -1.31 17.86
N ARG A 375 4.50 0.02 17.96
CA ARG A 375 4.31 0.73 19.23
C ARG A 375 2.88 1.25 19.43
N ALA A 376 2.00 1.14 18.43
CA ALA A 376 0.64 1.63 18.57
C ALA A 376 -0.07 0.96 19.77
N PRO A 377 -0.76 1.74 20.63
CA PRO A 377 -1.50 1.19 21.76
C PRO A 377 -2.66 0.31 21.25
N ASP A 378 -2.98 -0.71 22.05
CA ASP A 378 -3.98 -1.76 21.76
C ASP A 378 -3.85 -2.48 20.41
N ARG A 379 -3.24 -3.67 20.47
CA ARG A 379 -3.14 -4.64 19.36
C ARG A 379 -2.61 -3.99 18.06
N PRO A 380 -1.35 -3.50 18.04
CA PRO A 380 -0.71 -2.93 16.85
C PRO A 380 -0.78 -3.86 15.62
N GLU A 381 -0.81 -5.17 15.87
CA GLU A 381 -0.97 -6.27 14.91
C GLU A 381 -2.39 -6.45 14.36
N THR A 382 -3.34 -5.53 14.61
CA THR A 382 -4.72 -5.65 14.10
C THR A 382 -5.17 -4.50 13.21
N LYS A 383 -4.42 -3.39 13.15
CA LYS A 383 -4.84 -2.19 12.41
C LYS A 383 -4.10 -2.06 11.07
N PRO A 384 -4.75 -1.52 10.02
CA PRO A 384 -4.12 -1.33 8.73
C PRO A 384 -3.15 -0.15 8.74
N THR A 385 -2.19 -0.16 7.80
CA THR A 385 -1.39 1.01 7.44
C THR A 385 -1.92 1.60 6.15
N ILE A 386 -2.30 2.87 6.16
CA ILE A 386 -2.67 3.56 4.92
C ILE A 386 -1.39 3.81 4.12
N VAL A 387 -1.36 3.42 2.85
CA VAL A 387 -0.28 3.73 1.91
C VAL A 387 -0.88 4.50 0.74
N MET A 388 -0.34 5.68 0.45
CA MET A 388 -0.87 6.55 -0.58
C MET A 388 0.21 7.09 -1.52
N SER A 389 -0.25 7.43 -2.72
CA SER A 389 0.48 8.24 -3.69
C SER A 389 -0.51 9.16 -4.44
N HIS A 390 -0.03 9.94 -5.41
CA HIS A 390 -0.85 10.88 -6.18
C HIS A 390 -2.12 10.25 -6.79
N ASN A 391 -2.04 8.98 -7.19
CA ASN A 391 -3.13 8.20 -7.82
C ASN A 391 -3.49 6.89 -7.08
N GLY A 392 -2.85 6.59 -5.95
CA GLY A 392 -3.08 5.34 -5.21
C GLY A 392 -2.75 4.08 -6.04
N VAL A 393 -1.76 4.16 -6.93
CA VAL A 393 -1.25 3.05 -7.75
C VAL A 393 0.27 3.13 -7.84
N SER A 394 0.78 4.17 -8.52
CA SER A 394 2.21 4.38 -8.72
C SER A 394 2.92 4.40 -7.37
N ARG A 395 4.12 3.81 -7.25
CA ARG A 395 4.95 3.78 -6.02
C ARG A 395 4.41 2.92 -4.88
N VAL A 396 3.10 2.86 -4.70
CA VAL A 396 2.45 2.11 -3.61
C VAL A 396 2.77 0.62 -3.72
N GLY A 397 2.78 0.08 -4.94
CA GLY A 397 3.16 -1.31 -5.18
C GLY A 397 4.58 -1.62 -4.71
N VAL A 398 5.55 -0.73 -4.97
CA VAL A 398 6.95 -0.92 -4.54
C VAL A 398 7.06 -0.93 -3.01
N TYR A 399 6.33 -0.06 -2.30
CA TYR A 399 6.36 -0.04 -0.84
C TYR A 399 5.68 -1.27 -0.23
N ILE A 400 4.52 -1.68 -0.74
CA ILE A 400 3.78 -2.85 -0.22
C ILE A 400 4.51 -4.14 -0.55
N GLY A 401 4.91 -4.35 -1.81
CA GLY A 401 5.71 -5.51 -2.22
C GLY A 401 7.01 -5.64 -1.42
N ALA A 402 7.68 -4.53 -1.12
CA ALA A 402 8.86 -4.55 -0.25
C ALA A 402 8.53 -4.98 1.18
N ASN A 403 7.40 -4.56 1.77
CA ASN A 403 7.02 -5.01 3.11
C ASN A 403 6.64 -6.51 3.12
N ILE A 404 5.86 -6.98 2.13
CA ILE A 404 5.49 -8.41 1.99
C ILE A 404 6.76 -9.27 1.91
N CYS A 405 7.70 -8.92 1.03
CA CYS A 405 8.96 -9.67 0.91
C CYS A 405 9.85 -9.57 2.17
N ILE A 406 9.84 -8.44 2.90
CA ILE A 406 10.56 -8.31 4.18
C ILE A 406 9.95 -9.24 5.24
N ASP A 407 8.62 -9.32 5.33
CA ASP A 407 7.95 -10.23 6.26
C ASP A 407 8.19 -11.71 5.88
N GLN A 408 8.32 -12.02 4.59
CA GLN A 408 8.74 -13.34 4.11
C GLN A 408 10.21 -13.65 4.46
N MET A 409 11.13 -12.69 4.33
CA MET A 409 12.53 -12.85 4.77
C MET A 409 12.64 -13.11 6.28
N ASP A 410 11.84 -12.36 7.07
CA ASP A 410 11.76 -12.48 8.53
C ASP A 410 11.19 -13.86 8.96
N THR A 411 10.27 -14.46 8.17
CA THR A 411 9.54 -15.68 8.54
C THR A 411 10.13 -16.96 7.91
N ASP A 412 10.36 -16.97 6.60
CA ASP A 412 10.66 -18.16 5.78
C ASP A 412 12.11 -18.17 5.25
N HIS A 413 12.85 -17.06 5.42
CA HIS A 413 14.25 -16.90 4.98
C HIS A 413 14.47 -16.97 3.47
N GLU A 414 13.42 -16.64 2.72
CA GLU A 414 13.40 -16.56 1.26
C GLU A 414 12.62 -15.32 0.77
N VAL A 415 12.70 -15.05 -0.53
CA VAL A 415 12.11 -13.89 -1.19
C VAL A 415 11.39 -14.33 -2.45
N ASP A 416 10.09 -14.06 -2.53
CA ASP A 416 9.26 -14.28 -3.71
C ASP A 416 8.55 -12.98 -4.13
N VAL A 417 9.26 -12.18 -4.95
CA VAL A 417 8.71 -10.93 -5.51
C VAL A 417 7.51 -11.21 -6.42
N PHE A 418 7.48 -12.34 -7.13
CA PHE A 418 6.39 -12.68 -8.04
C PHE A 418 5.06 -12.85 -7.29
N HIS A 419 5.05 -13.71 -6.26
CA HIS A 419 3.85 -13.97 -5.47
C HIS A 419 3.46 -12.76 -4.60
N ALA A 420 4.42 -11.98 -4.09
CA ALA A 420 4.14 -10.72 -3.41
C ALA A 420 3.43 -9.70 -4.33
N VAL A 421 3.89 -9.58 -5.59
CA VAL A 421 3.26 -8.70 -6.59
C VAL A 421 1.90 -9.22 -7.02
N LYS A 422 1.75 -10.53 -7.23
CA LYS A 422 0.46 -11.16 -7.52
C LYS A 422 -0.58 -10.86 -6.44
N MET A 423 -0.21 -11.06 -5.16
CA MET A 423 -1.08 -10.86 -4.00
C MET A 423 -1.68 -9.45 -3.96
N MET A 424 -0.85 -8.40 -4.05
CA MET A 424 -1.35 -7.02 -4.01
C MET A 424 -2.17 -6.63 -5.24
N ARG A 425 -1.92 -7.27 -6.40
CA ARG A 425 -2.66 -7.02 -7.64
C ARG A 425 -4.07 -7.63 -7.66
N ILE A 426 -4.43 -8.54 -6.75
CA ILE A 426 -5.79 -9.10 -6.67
C ILE A 426 -6.86 -8.01 -6.51
N ASN A 427 -6.66 -7.08 -5.57
CA ASN A 427 -7.62 -6.00 -5.32
C ASN A 427 -7.28 -4.68 -6.03
N ARG A 428 -6.05 -4.55 -6.58
CA ARG A 428 -5.59 -3.36 -7.32
C ARG A 428 -4.68 -3.77 -8.49
N PRO A 429 -5.21 -4.32 -9.60
CA PRO A 429 -4.41 -4.93 -10.68
C PRO A 429 -3.41 -4.01 -11.38
N GLN A 430 -3.51 -2.70 -11.17
CA GLN A 430 -2.62 -1.67 -11.71
C GLN A 430 -1.31 -1.50 -10.91
N LEU A 431 -1.15 -2.12 -9.73
CA LEU A 431 0.09 -2.03 -8.94
C LEU A 431 1.26 -2.73 -9.64
N ILE A 432 2.44 -2.09 -9.64
CA ILE A 432 3.64 -2.50 -10.39
C ILE A 432 3.33 -2.57 -11.90
N ASP A 433 3.26 -1.39 -12.53
CA ASP A 433 2.97 -1.27 -13.96
C ASP A 433 4.24 -1.33 -14.83
N MET A 434 5.41 -1.05 -14.24
CA MET A 434 6.68 -0.97 -14.93
C MET A 434 7.68 -2.06 -14.50
N LYS A 435 8.41 -2.61 -15.47
CA LYS A 435 9.52 -3.57 -15.24
C LYS A 435 10.56 -3.06 -14.25
N ASP A 436 10.81 -1.76 -14.24
CA ASP A 436 11.79 -1.15 -13.33
C ASP A 436 11.30 -1.13 -11.87
N GLU A 437 9.99 -0.98 -11.61
CA GLU A 437 9.43 -1.13 -10.26
C GLU A 437 9.60 -2.58 -9.75
N TYR A 438 9.40 -3.57 -10.63
CA TYR A 438 9.57 -4.99 -10.31
C TYR A 438 11.05 -5.34 -10.03
N LYS A 439 11.97 -4.90 -10.88
CA LYS A 439 13.43 -5.07 -10.66
C LYS A 439 13.88 -4.40 -9.36
N TYR A 440 13.40 -3.19 -9.11
CA TYR A 440 13.77 -2.41 -7.92
C TYR A 440 13.38 -3.10 -6.61
N LEU A 441 12.32 -3.93 -6.59
CA LEU A 441 12.00 -4.76 -5.41
C LEU A 441 13.16 -5.70 -5.06
N TYR A 442 13.81 -6.35 -6.05
CA TYR A 442 15.00 -7.18 -5.80
C TYR A 442 16.19 -6.37 -5.28
N ASP A 443 16.40 -5.14 -5.78
CA ASP A 443 17.46 -4.25 -5.28
C ASP A 443 17.20 -3.82 -3.82
N VAL A 444 15.94 -3.56 -3.44
CA VAL A 444 15.56 -3.28 -2.05
C VAL A 444 15.77 -4.53 -1.18
N MET A 445 15.38 -5.73 -1.63
CA MET A 445 15.57 -6.96 -0.85
C MET A 445 17.05 -7.29 -0.64
N LEU A 446 17.89 -7.14 -1.67
CA LEU A 446 19.34 -7.31 -1.52
C LEU A 446 19.93 -6.27 -0.55
N HIS A 447 19.52 -5.01 -0.64
CA HIS A 447 20.02 -3.98 0.28
C HIS A 447 19.52 -4.18 1.72
N TRP A 448 18.28 -4.65 1.90
CA TRP A 448 17.73 -5.05 3.19
C TRP A 448 18.52 -6.22 3.79
N TYR A 449 18.78 -7.27 3.00
CA TYR A 449 19.62 -8.41 3.37
C TYR A 449 21.02 -7.98 3.83
N MET A 450 21.71 -7.17 3.02
CA MET A 450 23.10 -6.77 3.28
C MET A 450 23.29 -5.84 4.49
N THR A 451 22.25 -5.10 4.89
CA THR A 451 22.34 -4.09 5.97
C THR A 451 21.82 -4.56 7.32
N ASN A 452 21.00 -5.61 7.39
CA ASN A 452 20.51 -6.15 8.65
C ASN A 452 21.47 -7.25 9.14
N PRO A 453 22.20 -7.04 10.25
CA PRO A 453 23.23 -8.00 10.70
C PRO A 453 22.68 -9.37 11.09
N GLU A 454 21.41 -9.44 11.48
CA GLU A 454 20.74 -10.67 11.92
C GLU A 454 20.67 -11.72 10.81
N TYR A 455 20.53 -11.32 9.54
CA TYR A 455 20.52 -12.27 8.42
C TYR A 455 21.93 -12.78 8.02
N ARG A 456 23.01 -12.27 8.61
CA ARG A 456 24.37 -12.75 8.28
C ARG A 456 24.64 -14.18 8.72
N ILE A 457 23.78 -14.77 9.56
CA ILE A 457 23.82 -16.20 9.89
C ILE A 457 23.45 -17.09 8.69
N TYR A 458 22.87 -16.53 7.63
CA TYR A 458 22.53 -17.23 6.39
C TYR A 458 23.52 -16.97 5.24
N ASP A 459 24.48 -16.05 5.41
CA ASP A 459 25.70 -16.05 4.61
C ASP A 459 26.47 -17.33 4.98
N LYS A 460 26.43 -18.33 4.09
CA LYS A 460 26.95 -19.68 4.35
C LYS A 460 28.43 -19.67 4.77
N GLU A 461 28.83 -20.71 5.50
CA GLU A 461 30.22 -21.00 5.85
C GLU A 461 31.08 -21.24 4.59
N ASP A 462 31.52 -20.18 3.89
CA ASP A 462 32.47 -20.24 2.76
C ASP A 462 33.91 -20.63 3.21
N THR A 463 34.06 -21.15 4.43
CA THR A 463 35.30 -21.70 4.99
C THR A 463 35.02 -23.00 5.75
N VAL A 464 34.73 -24.06 5.01
CA VAL A 464 34.96 -25.44 5.45
C VAL A 464 35.77 -26.12 4.35
N GLU A 465 37.09 -25.92 4.41
CA GLU A 465 38.02 -26.86 3.78
C GLU A 465 37.85 -28.24 4.42
N GLU A 466 38.24 -29.28 3.69
CA GLU A 466 38.05 -30.68 4.09
C GLU A 466 38.82 -31.01 5.38
N ASP A 467 38.12 -31.15 6.51
CA ASP A 467 38.51 -32.14 7.52
C ASP A 467 37.30 -32.79 8.19
N GLY A 468 37.37 -34.11 8.34
CA GLY A 468 36.28 -34.98 8.73
C GLY A 468 36.19 -35.17 10.23
N SER A 469 35.55 -34.24 10.95
CA SER A 469 34.89 -34.51 12.26
C SER A 469 34.08 -33.32 12.78
N ARG A 470 32.73 -33.39 12.79
CA ARG A 470 31.88 -32.46 13.55
C ARG A 470 31.05 -33.23 14.60
N PRO A 471 31.20 -32.95 15.90
CA PRO A 471 30.44 -33.61 16.97
C PRO A 471 28.98 -33.12 17.03
N SER A 472 28.11 -33.93 17.63
CA SER A 472 26.65 -33.77 17.65
C SER A 472 26.13 -32.51 18.36
N SER A 473 26.95 -31.85 19.19
CA SER A 473 26.55 -30.73 20.04
C SER A 473 26.09 -29.47 19.28
N VAL A 474 26.61 -29.22 18.08
CA VAL A 474 26.30 -28.00 17.30
C VAL A 474 24.86 -28.01 16.77
N ARG A 475 24.35 -29.18 16.35
CA ARG A 475 22.94 -29.34 15.92
C ARG A 475 21.94 -29.14 17.07
N GLN A 476 22.35 -29.42 18.30
CA GLN A 476 21.51 -29.28 19.48
C GLN A 476 21.43 -27.81 19.91
N SER A 477 22.57 -27.10 19.95
CA SER A 477 22.66 -25.65 20.19
C SER A 477 21.77 -24.81 19.27
N LEU A 478 21.70 -25.14 17.98
CA LEU A 478 20.81 -24.48 17.03
C LEU A 478 19.32 -24.70 17.36
N ARG A 479 18.91 -25.93 17.69
CA ARG A 479 17.53 -26.24 18.12
C ARG A 479 17.14 -25.58 19.44
N ASP A 480 18.08 -25.47 20.38
CA ASP A 480 17.80 -24.85 21.68
C ASP A 480 17.70 -23.32 21.58
N LYS A 481 18.48 -22.67 20.70
CA LYS A 481 18.29 -21.25 20.36
C LYS A 481 16.98 -20.99 19.62
N ASP A 482 16.59 -21.88 18.70
CA ASP A 482 15.28 -21.87 18.03
C ASP A 482 14.10 -21.98 19.01
N ARG A 483 14.32 -22.62 20.16
CA ARG A 483 13.34 -22.73 21.26
C ARG A 483 13.32 -21.47 22.11
N TRP A 484 14.48 -20.86 22.34
CA TRP A 484 14.63 -19.61 23.11
C TRP A 484 14.02 -18.40 22.38
N LEU A 485 14.27 -18.24 21.08
CA LEU A 485 13.70 -17.16 20.26
C LEU A 485 12.16 -17.26 20.16
N ARG A 486 11.63 -18.47 19.96
CA ARG A 486 10.17 -18.71 20.04
C ARG A 486 9.58 -18.42 21.42
N GLY A 487 10.39 -18.56 22.49
CA GLY A 487 10.00 -18.25 23.86
C GLY A 487 9.74 -16.76 24.12
N GLN A 488 10.37 -15.85 23.38
CA GLN A 488 10.16 -14.40 23.56
C GLN A 488 8.87 -13.87 22.89
N ASN A 489 8.35 -14.57 21.88
CA ASN A 489 7.07 -14.22 21.23
C ASN A 489 5.83 -14.85 21.89
N SER A 490 6.00 -15.60 23.00
CA SER A 490 4.88 -16.20 23.74
C SER A 490 4.57 -15.40 25.00
N VAL A 491 3.62 -14.47 24.91
CA VAL A 491 3.05 -13.79 26.09
C VAL A 491 2.45 -14.84 27.02
N ARG A 492 2.89 -14.85 28.29
CA ARG A 492 2.36 -15.72 29.34
C ARG A 492 0.83 -15.61 29.41
N LYS A 493 0.12 -16.69 29.08
CA LYS A 493 -1.24 -16.91 29.60
C LYS A 493 -1.11 -17.22 31.09
N GLU A 494 -1.57 -16.32 31.95
CA GLU A 494 -1.79 -16.68 33.35
C GLU A 494 -2.87 -17.77 33.45
N PRO A 495 -2.71 -18.78 34.33
CA PRO A 495 -3.73 -19.77 34.55
C PRO A 495 -4.92 -19.13 35.26
N ARG A 496 -6.11 -19.22 34.65
CA ARG A 496 -7.37 -18.89 35.33
C ARG A 496 -7.49 -19.79 36.56
N LYS A 497 -7.56 -19.19 37.75
CA LYS A 497 -8.01 -19.91 38.94
C LYS A 497 -9.48 -20.28 38.75
N SER A 498 -9.76 -21.57 38.79
CA SER A 498 -11.12 -22.09 38.99
C SER A 498 -11.58 -21.70 40.39
N ALA A 499 -12.68 -20.97 40.48
CA ALA A 499 -13.44 -20.85 41.70
C ALA A 499 -14.59 -21.87 41.63
N ASP A 500 -14.56 -22.87 42.48
CA ASP A 500 -15.71 -23.68 42.88
C ASP A 500 -15.42 -24.31 44.26
N ASN A 501 -16.44 -24.30 45.12
CA ASN A 501 -16.61 -25.05 46.37
C ASN A 501 -15.52 -24.91 47.47
N ASN A 502 -15.74 -23.97 48.40
CA ASN A 502 -16.43 -24.33 49.66
C ASN A 502 -17.05 -23.08 50.33
#